data_AF-A0AA42BIL6-F1
#
_entry.id   AF-A0AA42BIL6-F1
#
_cell.length_a   1.000
_cell.length_b   1.000
_cell.length_c   1.000
_cell.angle_alpha   90.00
_cell.angle_beta   90.00
_cell.angle_gamma   90.00
#
_symmetry.space_group_name_H-M   'P 1'
#
loop_
_entity.id
_entity.type
_entity.pdbx_description
1 polymer ?
#
loop_
_entity_poly.entity_id
_entity_poly.type
_entity_poly.pdbx_seq_one_letter_code
_entity_poly.pdbx_strand_id
1 'polypeptide(L)'
;MPYPLRIEYPALTNAQLTTIGDRYGHDPVVRRLVMEVQALRNLVFRAHQVAEAAGPGGRTDAFGIAVEALHRELEAETWFQEDLAQREAYRAALPKEPTPQDRRAMRNARKW
;
A
#
# COMPACT_ATOMS: atom_id res chain seq x y z
N MET A 1 16.47 12.49 -11.37
CA MET A 1 17.09 13.28 -10.29
C MET A 1 16.40 12.86 -9.01
N PRO A 2 17.07 12.18 -8.05
CA PRO A 2 16.45 11.94 -6.75
C PRO A 2 16.15 13.30 -6.10
N TYR A 3 14.95 13.44 -5.54
CA TYR A 3 14.57 14.63 -4.78
C TYR A 3 15.59 14.84 -3.64
N PRO A 4 16.13 16.06 -3.44
CA PRO A 4 17.21 16.31 -2.46
C PRO A 4 16.86 15.87 -1.03
N LEU A 5 15.58 15.93 -0.66
CA LEU A 5 15.09 15.49 0.64
C LEU A 5 15.28 13.98 0.92
N ARG A 6 15.33 13.13 -0.11
CA ARG A 6 15.51 11.67 0.07
C ARG A 6 16.93 11.28 0.42
N ILE A 7 17.91 12.13 0.09
CA ILE A 7 19.30 11.94 0.46
C ILE A 7 19.47 12.24 1.96
N GLU A 8 18.74 13.23 2.47
CA GLU A 8 18.76 13.63 3.88
C GLU A 8 17.89 12.75 4.77
N TYR A 9 16.76 12.26 4.23
CA TYR A 9 15.77 11.46 4.94
C TYR A 9 15.44 10.19 4.15
N PRO A 10 16.20 9.10 4.35
CA PRO A 10 15.95 7.85 3.64
C PRO A 10 14.59 7.26 4.03
N ALA A 11 13.93 6.61 3.06
CA ALA A 11 12.65 5.94 3.29
C ALA A 11 12.80 4.83 4.34
N LEU A 12 11.98 4.89 5.39
CA LEU A 12 11.96 3.90 6.45
C LEU A 12 11.18 2.65 6.03
N THR A 13 11.71 1.47 6.35
CA THR A 13 10.99 0.20 6.22
C THR A 13 9.90 0.07 7.28
N ASN A 14 8.97 -0.87 7.09
CA ASN A 14 7.98 -1.17 8.12
C ASN A 14 8.63 -1.70 9.40
N ALA A 15 9.68 -2.51 9.29
CA ALA A 15 10.41 -3.03 10.45
C ALA A 15 11.11 -1.92 11.25
N GLN A 16 11.68 -0.91 10.55
CA GLN A 16 12.29 0.25 11.20
C GLN A 16 11.26 1.08 11.96
N LEU A 17 10.09 1.35 11.36
CA LEU A 17 9.03 2.07 12.07
C LEU A 17 8.50 1.29 13.28
N THR A 18 8.32 -0.02 13.17
CA THR A 18 7.93 -0.86 14.32
C THR A 18 8.98 -0.76 15.42
N THR A 19 10.27 -0.86 15.08
CA THR A 19 11.36 -0.72 16.06
C THR A 19 11.34 0.64 16.77
N ILE A 20 11.05 1.73 16.04
CA ILE A 20 10.92 3.06 16.62
C ILE A 20 9.73 3.12 17.58
N GLY A 21 8.58 2.57 17.17
CA GLY A 21 7.37 2.49 17.99
C GLY A 21 7.61 1.67 19.27
N ASP A 22 8.28 0.53 19.17
CA ASP A 22 8.54 -0.35 20.31
C ASP A 22 9.55 0.27 21.28
N ARG A 23 10.60 0.92 20.77
CA ARG A 23 11.67 1.47 21.60
C ARG A 23 11.30 2.81 22.24
N TYR A 24 10.50 3.63 21.55
CA TYR A 24 10.23 5.01 21.94
C TYR A 24 8.74 5.34 22.08
N GLY A 25 7.83 4.36 21.97
CA GLY A 25 6.38 4.58 22.00
C GLY A 25 5.82 5.11 23.33
N HIS A 26 6.63 5.08 24.39
CA HIS A 26 6.31 5.72 25.68
C HIS A 26 6.47 7.25 25.62
N ASP A 27 7.27 7.78 24.69
CA ASP A 27 7.40 9.20 24.46
C ASP A 27 6.17 9.72 23.68
N PRO A 28 5.41 10.68 24.22
CA PRO A 28 4.19 11.17 23.59
C PRO A 28 4.44 11.88 22.25
N VAL A 29 5.60 12.51 22.07
CA VAL A 29 5.98 13.18 20.82
C VAL A 29 6.29 12.15 19.76
N VAL A 30 7.11 11.15 20.08
CA VAL A 30 7.45 10.08 19.13
C VAL A 30 6.20 9.30 18.74
N ARG A 31 5.34 8.97 19.71
CA ARG A 31 4.06 8.31 19.45
C ARG A 31 3.18 9.12 18.50
N ARG A 32 3.08 10.44 18.69
CA ARG A 32 2.33 11.31 17.78
C ARG A 32 2.92 11.30 16.38
N LEU A 33 4.24 11.43 16.25
CA LEU A 33 4.92 11.41 14.95
C LEU A 33 4.68 10.10 14.20
N VAL A 34 4.75 8.95 14.89
CA VAL A 34 4.43 7.65 14.29
C VAL A 34 2.98 7.61 13.80
N MET A 35 2.02 8.15 14.55
CA MET A 35 0.63 8.24 14.10
C MET A 35 0.46 9.13 12.87
N GLU A 36 1.14 10.28 12.81
CA GLU A 36 1.10 11.19 11.64
C GLU A 36 1.70 10.51 10.40
N VAL A 37 2.81 9.79 10.55
CA VAL A 37 3.39 8.98 9.47
C VAL A 37 2.37 7.96 8.97
N GLN A 38 1.65 7.29 9.86
CA GLN A 38 0.60 6.34 9.48
C GLN A 38 -0.56 7.01 8.71
N ALA A 39 -0.96 8.22 9.12
CA ALA A 39 -1.99 8.99 8.43
C ALA A 39 -1.56 9.40 7.02
N LEU A 40 -0.31 9.86 6.85
CA LEU A 40 0.27 10.19 5.55
C LEU A 40 0.35 8.97 4.63
N ARG A 41 0.75 7.81 5.16
CA ARG A 41 0.74 6.55 4.40
C ARG A 41 -0.64 6.17 3.89
N ASN A 42 -1.68 6.37 4.70
CA ASN A 42 -3.07 6.14 4.27
C ASN A 42 -3.50 7.08 3.13
N LEU A 43 -3.07 8.34 3.15
CA LEU A 43 -3.32 9.28 2.06
C LEU A 43 -2.60 8.85 0.77
N VAL A 44 -1.35 8.40 0.89
CA VAL A 44 -0.58 7.84 -0.24
C VAL A 44 -1.32 6.64 -0.85
N PHE A 45 -1.82 5.70 -0.05
CA PHE A 45 -2.61 4.58 -0.57
C PHE A 45 -3.87 5.04 -1.31
N ARG A 46 -4.58 6.06 -0.81
CA ARG A 46 -5.76 6.60 -1.49
C ARG A 46 -5.39 7.28 -2.81
N ALA A 47 -4.30 8.02 -2.85
CA ALA A 47 -3.80 8.62 -4.08
C ALA A 47 -3.46 7.54 -5.13
N HIS A 48 -2.77 6.48 -4.71
CA HIS A 48 -2.49 5.34 -5.60
C HIS A 48 -3.78 4.63 -6.06
N GLN A 49 -4.77 4.44 -5.19
CA GLN A 49 -6.08 3.87 -5.59
C GLN A 49 -6.80 4.73 -6.64
N VAL A 50 -6.74 6.05 -6.51
CA VAL A 50 -7.31 6.98 -7.50
C VAL A 50 -6.55 6.88 -8.83
N ALA A 51 -5.22 6.76 -8.79
CA ALA A 51 -4.40 6.55 -9.97
C ALA A 51 -4.76 5.23 -10.69
N GLU A 52 -4.85 4.12 -9.95
CA GLU A 52 -5.24 2.80 -10.49
C GLU A 52 -6.66 2.82 -11.09
N ALA A 53 -7.61 3.48 -10.41
CA ALA A 53 -9.00 3.58 -10.87
C ALA A 53 -9.15 4.41 -12.16
N ALA A 54 -8.26 5.39 -12.38
CA ALA A 54 -8.24 6.16 -13.62
C ALA A 54 -7.79 5.33 -14.84
N GLY A 55 -7.23 4.13 -14.62
CA GLY A 55 -6.73 3.22 -15.64
C GLY A 55 -5.38 3.66 -16.23
N PRO A 56 -4.77 2.84 -17.11
CA PRO A 56 -3.53 3.19 -17.78
C PRO A 56 -3.74 4.44 -18.64
N GLY A 57 -3.30 5.58 -18.10
CA GLY A 57 -3.39 6.87 -18.74
C GLY A 57 -2.44 6.95 -19.94
N GLY A 58 -2.88 6.49 -21.11
CA GLY A 58 -2.26 6.83 -22.39
C GLY A 58 -2.44 8.30 -22.78
N ARG A 59 -2.69 9.19 -21.80
CA ARG A 59 -3.00 10.61 -22.02
C ARG A 59 -1.87 11.46 -21.45
N THR A 60 -1.30 12.29 -22.31
CA THR A 60 -0.33 13.34 -21.98
C THR A 60 -0.99 14.55 -21.29
N ASP A 61 -2.12 14.37 -20.61
CA ASP A 61 -2.77 15.44 -19.86
C ASP A 61 -2.07 15.67 -18.51
N ALA A 62 -2.32 16.83 -17.89
CA ALA A 62 -1.69 17.20 -16.63
C ALA A 62 -1.93 16.17 -15.52
N PHE A 63 -3.04 15.43 -15.59
CA PHE A 63 -3.37 14.35 -14.68
C PHE A 63 -2.48 13.11 -14.91
N GLY A 64 -2.31 12.68 -16.16
CA GLY A 64 -1.39 11.59 -16.52
C GLY A 64 0.05 11.86 -16.09
N ILE A 65 0.54 13.09 -16.28
CA ILE A 65 1.87 13.51 -15.81
C ILE A 65 1.97 13.42 -14.27
N ALA A 66 0.93 13.84 -13.55
CA ALA A 66 0.89 13.75 -12.09
C ALA A 66 0.84 12.29 -11.59
N VAL A 67 0.12 11.41 -12.28
CA VAL A 67 0.06 9.97 -11.97
C VAL A 67 1.40 9.28 -12.22
N GLU A 68 2.06 9.56 -13.35
CA GLU A 68 3.40 9.02 -13.60
C GLU A 68 4.41 9.51 -12.57
N ALA A 69 4.37 10.79 -12.21
CA ALA A 69 5.23 11.35 -11.17
C ALA A 69 4.96 10.66 -9.83
N LEU A 70 3.69 10.45 -9.47
CA LEU A 70 3.31 9.72 -8.26
C LEU A 70 3.89 8.30 -8.28
N HIS A 71 3.73 7.53 -9.36
CA HIS A 71 4.24 6.16 -9.43
C HIS A 71 5.77 6.10 -9.28
N ARG A 72 6.53 6.98 -9.94
CA ARG A 72 8.00 7.05 -9.77
C ARG A 72 8.40 7.37 -8.34
N GLU A 73 7.65 8.24 -7.66
CA GLU A 73 7.93 8.53 -6.25
C GLU A 73 7.64 7.30 -5.38
N LEU A 74 6.52 6.59 -5.62
CA LEU A 74 6.14 5.40 -4.85
C LEU A 74 7.03 4.17 -5.10
N GLU A 75 7.64 4.04 -6.27
CA GLU A 75 8.65 3.01 -6.57
C GLU A 75 9.86 3.11 -5.64
N ALA A 76 10.19 4.31 -5.18
CA ALA A 76 11.31 4.53 -4.26
C ALA A 76 10.94 4.40 -2.76
N GLU A 77 9.64 4.26 -2.45
CA GLU A 77 9.16 4.15 -1.06
C GLU A 77 9.16 2.69 -0.59
N THR A 78 10.21 2.27 0.12
CA THR A 78 10.39 0.87 0.55
C THR A 78 9.20 0.31 1.33
N TRP A 79 8.64 1.08 2.27
CA TRP A 79 7.47 0.64 3.05
C TRP A 79 6.23 0.37 2.19
N PHE A 80 6.09 1.10 1.07
CA PHE A 80 4.95 0.97 0.18
C PHE A 80 5.07 -0.30 -0.66
N GLN A 81 6.28 -0.57 -1.17
CA GLN A 81 6.58 -1.81 -1.88
C GLN A 81 6.41 -3.06 -0.99
N GLU A 82 6.86 -2.97 0.27
CA GLU A 82 6.66 -4.03 1.28
C GLU A 82 5.17 -4.31 1.51
N ASP A 83 4.34 -3.27 1.66
CA ASP A 83 2.90 -3.42 1.92
C ASP A 83 2.16 -3.96 0.69
N LEU A 84 2.51 -3.51 -0.52
CA LEU A 84 1.97 -4.08 -1.78
C LEU A 84 2.30 -5.56 -1.90
N ALA A 85 3.56 -5.95 -1.69
CA ALA A 85 3.98 -7.34 -1.73
C ALA A 85 3.23 -8.19 -0.68
N GLN A 86 3.02 -7.66 0.52
CA GLN A 86 2.25 -8.33 1.56
C GLN A 86 0.77 -8.51 1.16
N ARG A 87 0.14 -7.49 0.57
CA ARG A 87 -1.24 -7.58 0.08
C ARG A 87 -1.38 -8.57 -1.07
N GLU A 88 -0.42 -8.60 -1.98
CA GLU A 88 -0.39 -9.57 -3.08
C GLU A 88 -0.21 -11.00 -2.56
N ALA A 89 0.72 -11.22 -1.64
CA ALA A 89 0.91 -12.52 -0.98
C ALA A 89 -0.36 -12.96 -0.24
N TYR A 90 -1.03 -12.04 0.46
CA TYR A 90 -2.30 -12.31 1.11
C TYR A 90 -3.40 -12.69 0.11
N ARG A 91 -3.54 -11.92 -0.99
CA ARG A 91 -4.50 -12.23 -2.06
C ARG A 91 -4.22 -13.59 -2.71
N ALA A 92 -2.94 -13.94 -2.90
CA ALA A 92 -2.54 -15.23 -3.46
C ALA A 92 -2.79 -16.40 -2.49
N ALA A 93 -2.68 -16.16 -1.19
CA ALA A 93 -2.95 -17.16 -0.15
C ALA A 93 -4.45 -17.40 0.10
N LEU A 94 -5.32 -16.46 -0.33
CA LEU A 94 -6.76 -16.64 -0.20
C LEU A 94 -7.22 -17.83 -1.07
N PRO A 95 -8.07 -18.72 -0.53
CA PRO A 95 -8.67 -19.77 -1.34
C PRO A 95 -9.45 -19.13 -2.48
N LYS A 96 -9.27 -19.65 -3.70
CA LYS A 96 -10.05 -19.21 -4.86
C LYS A 96 -11.52 -19.24 -4.48
N GLU A 97 -12.21 -18.12 -4.71
CA GLU A 97 -13.65 -18.09 -4.50
C GLU A 97 -14.28 -19.26 -5.27
N PRO A 98 -15.10 -20.09 -4.59
CA PRO A 98 -15.74 -21.21 -5.27
C PRO A 98 -16.53 -20.64 -6.43
N THR A 99 -16.35 -21.23 -7.60
CA THR A 99 -17.06 -20.81 -8.80
C THR A 99 -18.57 -20.93 -8.57
N PRO A 100 -19.43 -20.25 -9.35
CA PRO A 100 -20.86 -20.44 -9.23
C PRO A 100 -21.30 -21.91 -9.31
N GLN A 101 -20.54 -22.75 -10.01
CA GLN A 101 -20.76 -24.20 -10.10
C GLN A 101 -20.37 -24.92 -8.79
N ASP A 102 -19.21 -24.60 -8.21
CA ASP A 102 -18.78 -25.14 -6.90
C ASP A 102 -19.75 -24.77 -5.78
N ARG A 103 -20.24 -23.52 -5.78
CA ARG A 103 -21.26 -23.05 -4.84
C ARG A 103 -22.56 -23.85 -4.97
N ARG A 104 -22.93 -24.21 -6.20
CA ARG A 104 -24.14 -25.01 -6.49
C ARG A 104 -23.97 -26.46 -6.07
N ALA A 105 -22.79 -27.06 -6.31
CA ALA A 105 -22.44 -28.40 -5.88
C ALA A 105 -22.40 -28.52 -4.34
N MET A 106 -21.77 -27.57 -3.65
CA MET A 106 -21.75 -27.49 -2.18
C MET A 106 -23.16 -27.37 -1.59
N ARG A 107 -24.03 -26.56 -2.20
CA ARG A 107 -25.42 -26.41 -1.74
C ARG A 107 -26.26 -27.68 -1.92
N ASN A 108 -25.97 -28.47 -2.96
CA ASN A 108 -26.64 -29.76 -3.19
C ASN A 108 -26.12 -30.85 -2.25
N ALA A 109 -24.80 -30.88 -1.97
CA ALA A 109 -24.20 -31.81 -1.01
C ALA A 109 -24.69 -31.60 0.43
N ARG A 110 -25.05 -30.38 0.80
CA ARG A 110 -25.53 -30.00 2.14
C ARG A 110 -27.01 -30.32 2.40
N LYS A 111 -27.73 -30.82 1.39
CA LYS A 111 -29.16 -31.19 1.46
C LYS A 111 -29.39 -32.68 1.74
N TRP A 112 -28.33 -33.46 1.86
CA TRP A 112 -28.35 -34.90 2.13
C TRP A 112 -27.73 -35.20 3.49
#